data_AF-A0A9N9MAQ1-F1
#
_entry.id   AF-A0A9N9MAQ1-F1
#
_cell.length_a   1.000
_cell.length_b   1.000
_cell.length_c   1.000
_cell.angle_alpha   90.00
_cell.angle_beta   90.00
_cell.angle_gamma   90.00
#
_symmetry.space_group_name_H-M   'P 1'
#
loop_
_entity.id
_entity.type
_entity.pdbx_description
1 polymer ?
#
loop_
_entity_poly.entity_id
_entity_poly.type
_entity_poly.pdbx_seq_one_letter_code
_entity_poly.pdbx_strand_id
1 'polypeptide(L)'
;MIRHFMKFCYVPNTLLTISKVTSIRTLHLQLPVCSILLKVPNYNIQSIQPKSKTPKKNQEVISDTDSYEEDAYEIQDKNTKLMNLNVTSLRVDAVLKSALGVARNKIETLFYESKIRVNGKKIAKKGGTVYPGDEIDVIKGPDLKNPNFIIVARVEILSIKAAEESINIKVRRCKSLLIEAYENQDT
;
A
#
# COMPACT_ATOMS: atom_id res chain seq x y z
N MET A 1 52.34 31.21 22.38
CA MET A 1 52.54 29.95 23.14
C MET A 1 51.52 29.92 24.25
N ILE A 2 50.57 28.98 24.24
CA ILE A 2 49.86 28.35 25.39
C ILE A 2 48.70 27.56 24.78
N ARG A 3 48.80 26.23 24.90
CA ARG A 3 47.87 25.24 24.32
C ARG A 3 46.69 25.07 25.27
N HIS A 4 45.46 25.24 24.78
CA HIS A 4 44.25 24.84 25.50
C HIS A 4 43.72 23.55 24.86
N PHE A 5 44.08 22.42 25.45
CA PHE A 5 43.65 21.08 25.03
C PHE A 5 42.31 20.77 25.70
N MET A 6 41.25 20.64 24.91
CA MET A 6 39.95 20.12 25.34
C MET A 6 40.11 18.64 25.71
N LYS A 7 39.70 18.28 26.94
CA LYS A 7 39.61 16.90 27.42
C LYS A 7 38.44 16.19 26.74
N PHE A 8 38.71 15.30 25.79
CA PHE A 8 37.76 14.28 25.38
C PHE A 8 37.63 13.24 26.50
N CYS A 9 36.41 13.04 27.00
CA CYS A 9 36.09 11.95 27.93
C CYS A 9 36.13 10.62 27.17
N TYR A 10 37.06 9.76 27.57
CA TYR A 10 37.18 8.36 27.14
C TYR A 10 36.32 7.50 28.06
N VAL A 11 35.33 6.80 27.50
CA VAL A 11 34.49 5.83 28.24
C VAL A 11 35.18 4.46 28.19
N PRO A 12 35.41 3.79 29.33
CA PRO A 12 36.13 2.51 29.36
C PRO A 12 35.26 1.35 28.88
N ASN A 13 35.88 0.51 28.05
CA ASN A 13 35.43 -0.83 27.67
C ASN A 13 35.27 -1.72 28.91
N THR A 14 34.10 -2.32 29.09
CA THR A 14 33.89 -3.42 30.04
C THR A 14 33.90 -4.74 29.29
N LEU A 15 35.03 -5.44 29.39
CA LEU A 15 35.14 -6.87 29.12
C LEU A 15 34.43 -7.61 30.25
N LEU A 16 33.47 -8.48 29.93
CA LEU A 16 33.01 -9.49 30.87
C LEU A 16 33.09 -10.89 30.25
N THR A 17 33.60 -11.74 31.11
CA THR A 17 34.21 -13.05 30.91
C THR A 17 33.19 -14.16 30.72
N ILE A 18 33.54 -15.10 29.85
CA ILE A 18 32.84 -16.36 29.61
C ILE A 18 32.98 -17.27 30.84
N SER A 19 31.90 -17.47 31.59
CA SER A 19 31.81 -18.54 32.59
C SER A 19 31.27 -19.81 31.93
N LYS A 20 32.09 -20.86 31.98
CA LYS A 20 31.75 -22.22 31.56
C LYS A 20 30.58 -22.75 32.40
N VAL A 21 29.51 -23.22 31.76
CA VAL A 21 28.52 -24.10 32.39
C VAL A 21 28.55 -25.44 31.69
N THR A 22 28.98 -26.43 32.45
CA THR A 22 29.04 -27.84 32.10
C THR A 22 27.69 -28.52 32.37
N SER A 23 27.35 -29.46 31.49
CA SER A 23 26.80 -30.78 31.81
C SER A 23 25.28 -31.05 31.90
N ILE A 24 24.79 -31.80 30.88
CA ILE A 24 23.91 -33.01 30.87
C ILE A 24 22.44 -32.77 31.34
N ARG A 25 21.34 -33.13 30.67
CA ARG A 25 20.94 -34.37 29.96
C ARG A 25 19.84 -34.06 28.93
N THR A 26 20.10 -34.32 27.66
CA THR A 26 19.05 -34.39 26.62
C THR A 26 18.44 -35.79 26.61
N LEU A 27 17.14 -35.86 26.86
CA LEU A 27 16.36 -37.09 26.68
C LEU A 27 16.20 -37.34 25.17
N HIS A 28 16.66 -38.52 24.77
CA HIS A 28 16.70 -39.01 23.40
C HIS A 28 15.34 -39.63 23.05
N LEU A 29 14.51 -38.93 22.27
CA LEU A 29 13.41 -39.57 21.53
C LEU A 29 13.92 -39.93 20.14
N GLN A 30 14.02 -41.24 19.88
CA GLN A 30 14.36 -41.80 18.57
C GLN A 30 13.16 -41.66 17.63
N LEU A 31 13.29 -40.79 16.64
CA LEU A 31 12.46 -40.86 15.43
C LEU A 31 13.22 -41.70 14.38
N PRO A 32 12.57 -42.70 13.74
CA PRO A 32 13.20 -43.49 12.70
C PRO A 32 13.38 -42.63 11.44
N VAL A 33 14.61 -42.25 11.14
CA VAL A 33 14.99 -41.66 9.85
C VAL A 33 14.97 -42.75 8.78
N CYS A 34 13.96 -42.69 7.91
CA CYS A 34 13.85 -43.51 6.72
C CYS A 34 14.95 -43.09 5.72
N SER A 35 16.02 -43.87 5.62
CA SER A 35 17.15 -43.64 4.73
C SER A 35 16.86 -44.16 3.32
N ILE A 36 16.19 -43.35 2.51
CA ILE A 36 16.14 -43.56 1.05
C ILE A 36 17.21 -42.68 0.41
N LEU A 37 18.37 -43.30 0.15
CA LEU A 37 19.51 -42.68 -0.52
C LEU A 37 19.21 -42.57 -2.03
N LEU A 38 18.63 -41.45 -2.47
CA LEU A 38 18.57 -41.13 -3.90
C LEU A 38 19.90 -40.49 -4.33
N LYS A 39 20.67 -41.25 -5.11
CA LYS A 39 21.89 -40.81 -5.78
C LYS A 39 21.48 -39.85 -6.91
N VAL A 40 21.71 -38.54 -6.76
CA VAL A 40 21.53 -37.57 -7.85
C VAL A 40 22.82 -37.48 -8.68
N PRO A 41 22.76 -37.63 -10.02
CA PRO A 41 23.92 -37.39 -10.88
C PRO A 41 24.20 -35.88 -10.97
N ASN A 42 25.45 -35.50 -10.68
CA ASN A 42 25.91 -34.12 -10.87
C ASN A 42 26.07 -33.82 -12.36
N TYR A 43 25.16 -33.03 -12.94
CA TYR A 43 25.39 -32.36 -14.21
C TYR A 43 25.86 -30.92 -13.95
N ASN A 44 27.02 -30.58 -14.50
CA ASN A 44 27.54 -29.22 -14.51
C ASN A 44 26.98 -28.52 -15.74
N ILE A 45 25.85 -27.81 -15.59
CA ILE A 45 25.30 -26.95 -16.65
C ILE A 45 25.70 -25.51 -16.33
N GLN A 46 26.79 -25.06 -16.94
CA GLN A 46 27.03 -23.64 -17.15
C GLN A 46 26.10 -23.19 -18.28
N SER A 47 24.99 -22.53 -17.94
CA SER A 47 24.15 -21.87 -18.93
C SER A 47 24.67 -20.47 -19.20
N ILE A 48 25.40 -20.33 -20.31
CA ILE A 48 25.69 -19.02 -20.91
C ILE A 48 24.40 -18.58 -21.61
N GLN A 49 23.63 -17.66 -21.03
CA GLN A 49 22.51 -17.05 -21.75
C GLN A 49 23.01 -15.91 -22.65
N PRO A 50 22.82 -15.98 -23.99
CA PRO A 50 23.01 -14.82 -24.85
C PRO A 50 21.92 -13.78 -24.56
N LYS A 51 22.32 -12.57 -24.18
CA LYS A 51 21.42 -11.41 -24.07
C LYS A 51 20.95 -11.00 -25.47
N SER A 52 19.77 -11.45 -25.87
CA SER A 52 19.03 -10.83 -26.98
C SER A 52 18.25 -9.62 -26.45
N LYS A 53 18.64 -8.42 -26.90
CA LYS A 53 17.84 -7.20 -26.71
C LYS A 53 16.62 -7.30 -27.62
N THR A 54 15.50 -7.77 -27.10
CA THR A 54 14.20 -7.59 -27.74
C THR A 54 13.70 -6.16 -27.46
N PRO A 55 13.25 -5.41 -28.48
CA PRO A 55 12.65 -4.10 -28.26
C PRO A 55 11.35 -4.26 -27.47
N LYS A 56 11.22 -3.50 -26.38
CA LYS A 56 9.97 -3.34 -25.64
C LYS A 56 8.92 -2.79 -26.59
N LYS A 57 8.03 -3.67 -27.08
CA LYS A 57 6.76 -3.27 -27.67
C LYS A 57 5.93 -2.72 -26.50
N ASN A 58 5.86 -1.39 -26.39
CA ASN A 58 4.86 -0.73 -25.56
C ASN A 58 3.50 -1.26 -26.02
N GLN A 59 2.90 -2.14 -25.24
CA GLN A 59 1.48 -2.37 -25.30
C GLN A 59 0.86 -1.12 -24.68
N GLU A 60 0.66 -0.11 -25.52
CA GLU A 60 -0.34 0.91 -25.27
C GLU A 60 -1.65 0.16 -25.13
N VAL A 61 -2.08 -0.03 -23.89
CA VAL A 61 -3.45 -0.39 -23.59
C VAL A 61 -4.25 0.82 -24.04
N ILE A 62 -4.75 0.75 -25.26
CA ILE A 62 -5.76 1.63 -25.79
C ILE A 62 -6.91 1.54 -24.80
N SER A 63 -6.99 2.55 -23.95
CA SER A 63 -8.16 2.76 -23.10
C SER A 63 -9.26 3.13 -24.08
N ASP A 64 -10.01 2.12 -24.52
CA ASP A 64 -11.23 2.32 -25.30
C ASP A 64 -12.07 3.35 -24.55
N THR A 65 -12.12 4.53 -25.16
CA THR A 65 -12.85 5.69 -24.68
C THR A 65 -14.30 5.46 -25.02
N ASP A 66 -14.96 4.58 -24.28
CA ASP A 66 -16.41 4.48 -24.32
C ASP A 66 -16.99 5.73 -23.65
N SER A 67 -17.14 6.74 -24.49
CA SER A 67 -17.87 7.98 -24.27
C SER A 67 -19.35 7.66 -24.11
N TYR A 68 -19.75 7.20 -22.92
CA TYR A 68 -21.14 7.25 -22.50
C TYR A 68 -21.41 8.68 -21.98
N GLU A 69 -21.79 9.54 -22.91
CA GLU A 69 -22.62 10.71 -22.62
C GLU A 69 -23.96 10.25 -22.02
N GLU A 70 -24.62 11.17 -21.33
CA GLU A 70 -25.93 11.02 -20.65
C GLU A 70 -25.84 10.67 -19.16
N ASP A 71 -25.38 11.67 -18.40
CA ASP A 71 -26.12 12.28 -17.29
C ASP A 71 -25.26 13.45 -16.78
N ALA A 72 -25.34 14.58 -17.49
CA ALA A 72 -24.67 15.82 -17.14
C ALA A 72 -25.35 16.45 -15.91
N TYR A 73 -25.26 15.79 -14.75
CA TYR A 73 -25.37 16.50 -13.49
C TYR A 73 -24.18 17.47 -13.45
N GLU A 74 -24.48 18.76 -13.51
CA GLU A 74 -23.51 19.86 -13.46
C GLU A 74 -22.40 19.54 -12.45
N ILE A 75 -21.22 19.23 -12.96
CA ILE A 75 -20.04 19.07 -12.13
C ILE A 75 -19.67 20.48 -11.69
N GLN A 76 -20.16 20.89 -10.52
CA GLN A 76 -20.00 22.25 -10.00
C GLN A 76 -18.52 22.62 -9.72
N ASP A 77 -17.63 21.62 -9.65
CA ASP A 77 -16.22 21.80 -9.31
C ASP A 77 -15.26 21.34 -10.42
N LYS A 78 -14.35 22.24 -10.82
CA LYS A 78 -13.30 22.00 -11.84
C LYS A 78 -12.40 20.79 -11.55
N ASN A 79 -12.31 20.37 -10.30
CA ASN A 79 -11.44 19.29 -9.83
C ASN A 79 -12.12 17.92 -9.77
N THR A 80 -13.43 17.89 -10.00
CA THR A 80 -14.26 16.71 -9.91
C THR A 80 -14.34 16.03 -11.27
N LYS A 81 -14.12 14.72 -11.31
CA LYS A 81 -14.19 13.93 -12.54
C LYS A 81 -15.00 12.67 -12.31
N LEU A 82 -15.98 12.42 -13.17
CA LEU A 82 -16.65 11.13 -13.27
C LEU A 82 -15.76 10.15 -14.03
N MET A 83 -15.65 8.92 -13.53
CA MET A 83 -14.83 7.90 -14.17
C MET A 83 -15.45 6.51 -14.01
N ASN A 84 -15.22 5.68 -15.02
CA ASN A 84 -15.52 4.25 -14.99
C ASN A 84 -14.21 3.51 -14.68
N LEU A 85 -14.23 2.64 -13.67
CA LEU A 85 -13.07 1.88 -13.21
C LEU A 85 -13.35 0.39 -13.28
N ASN A 86 -12.38 -0.36 -13.77
CA ASN A 86 -12.43 -1.82 -13.74
C ASN A 86 -11.56 -2.29 -12.58
N VAL A 87 -12.17 -2.96 -11.60
CA VAL A 87 -11.49 -3.40 -10.37
C VAL A 87 -11.73 -4.89 -10.17
N THR A 88 -10.72 -5.60 -9.64
CA THR A 88 -10.83 -7.05 -9.39
C THR A 88 -11.74 -7.39 -8.22
N SER A 89 -11.92 -6.46 -7.27
CA SER A 89 -12.73 -6.66 -6.07
C SER A 89 -13.17 -5.31 -5.50
N LEU A 90 -14.28 -5.30 -4.75
CA LEU A 90 -14.82 -4.13 -4.07
C LEU A 90 -14.05 -3.76 -2.79
N ARG A 91 -12.76 -4.10 -2.70
CA ARG A 91 -11.95 -3.75 -1.54
C ARG A 91 -11.55 -2.28 -1.61
N VAL A 92 -11.55 -1.60 -0.46
CA VAL A 92 -11.15 -0.18 -0.37
C VAL A 92 -9.81 0.08 -1.06
N ASP A 93 -8.81 -0.76 -0.80
CA ASP A 93 -7.46 -0.55 -1.34
C ASP A 93 -7.36 -0.80 -2.85
N ALA A 94 -8.18 -1.72 -3.39
CA ALA A 94 -8.27 -1.96 -4.82
C ALA A 94 -8.95 -0.79 -5.55
N VAL A 95 -10.05 -0.27 -4.98
CA VAL A 95 -10.77 0.88 -5.52
C VAL A 95 -9.91 2.14 -5.48
N LEU A 96 -9.23 2.42 -4.35
CA LEU A 96 -8.34 3.58 -4.23
C LEU A 96 -7.16 3.54 -5.21
N LYS A 97 -6.59 2.36 -5.47
CA LYS A 97 -5.52 2.18 -6.47
C LYS A 97 -6.00 2.65 -7.84
N SER A 98 -7.13 2.13 -8.30
CA SER A 98 -7.67 2.45 -9.63
C SER A 98 -8.18 3.89 -9.73
N ALA A 99 -8.82 4.41 -8.68
CA ALA A 99 -9.39 5.77 -8.69
C ALA A 99 -8.31 6.87 -8.64
N LEU A 100 -7.42 6.79 -7.64
CA LEU A 100 -6.43 7.84 -7.40
C LEU A 100 -5.14 7.63 -8.21
N GLY A 101 -4.90 6.42 -8.72
CA GLY A 101 -3.66 6.06 -9.41
C GLY A 101 -2.47 5.93 -8.47
N VAL A 102 -2.72 5.65 -7.18
CA VAL A 102 -1.69 5.51 -6.15
C VAL A 102 -1.26 4.05 -6.06
N ALA A 103 0.05 3.81 -5.93
CA ALA A 103 0.58 2.45 -5.76
C ALA A 103 0.01 1.79 -4.48
N ARG A 104 -0.27 0.49 -4.55
CA ARG A 104 -0.87 -0.26 -3.43
C ARG A 104 -0.04 -0.17 -2.15
N ASN A 105 1.28 -0.19 -2.27
CA ASN A 105 2.22 -0.04 -1.14
C ASN A 105 2.04 1.31 -0.41
N LYS A 106 1.75 2.39 -1.14
CA LYS A 106 1.49 3.70 -0.53
C LYS A 106 0.13 3.73 0.16
N ILE A 107 -0.88 3.04 -0.39
CA ILE A 107 -2.20 2.94 0.25
C ILE A 107 -2.07 2.17 1.57
N GLU A 108 -1.22 1.13 1.61
CA GLU A 108 -0.90 0.39 2.83
C GLU A 108 -0.26 1.26 3.90
N THR A 109 0.76 2.05 3.55
CA THR A 109 1.39 2.96 4.52
C THR A 109 0.38 3.98 5.04
N LEU A 110 -0.45 4.56 4.16
CA LEU A 110 -1.50 5.51 4.54
C LEU A 110 -2.57 4.89 5.44
N PHE A 111 -2.91 3.61 5.25
CA PHE A 111 -3.82 2.89 6.12
C PHE A 111 -3.26 2.76 7.55
N TYR A 112 -2.00 2.35 7.68
CA TYR A 112 -1.34 2.25 8.99
C TYR A 112 -1.14 3.62 9.65
N GLU A 113 -0.90 4.67 8.87
CA GLU A 113 -0.88 6.06 9.32
C GLU A 113 -2.27 6.62 9.66
N SER A 114 -3.35 5.81 9.56
CA SER A 114 -4.72 6.21 9.87
C SER A 114 -5.25 7.39 9.02
N LYS A 115 -4.74 7.54 7.79
CA LYS A 115 -5.10 8.64 6.87
C LYS A 115 -6.27 8.33 5.94
N ILE A 116 -6.78 7.10 5.96
CA ILE A 116 -7.93 6.69 5.13
C ILE A 116 -9.20 6.69 5.98
N ARG A 117 -10.23 7.36 5.49
CA ARG A 117 -11.56 7.44 6.12
C ARG A 117 -12.63 6.96 5.14
N VAL A 118 -13.65 6.27 5.65
CA VAL A 118 -14.86 5.92 4.88
C VAL A 118 -16.03 6.56 5.60
N ASN A 119 -16.80 7.39 4.89
CA ASN A 119 -17.93 8.16 5.44
C ASN A 119 -17.52 8.94 6.70
N GLY A 120 -16.32 9.55 6.68
CA GLY A 120 -15.73 10.29 7.79
C GLY A 120 -15.14 9.44 8.94
N LYS A 121 -15.34 8.12 8.94
CA LYS A 121 -14.90 7.22 10.02
C LYS A 121 -13.59 6.51 9.70
N LYS A 122 -12.82 6.16 10.74
CA LYS A 122 -11.61 5.35 10.59
C LYS A 122 -11.97 3.96 10.08
N ILE A 123 -11.23 3.46 9.09
CA ILE A 123 -11.40 2.08 8.63
C ILE A 123 -10.70 1.12 9.60
N ALA A 124 -11.44 0.15 10.13
CA ALA A 124 -10.87 -0.88 11.02
C ALA A 124 -10.02 -1.92 10.26
N LYS A 125 -10.46 -2.33 9.07
CA LYS A 125 -9.79 -3.37 8.25
C LYS A 125 -9.44 -2.82 6.88
N LYS A 126 -8.17 -2.94 6.46
CA LYS A 126 -7.71 -2.57 5.11
C LYS A 126 -8.53 -3.21 4.00
N GLY A 127 -8.95 -4.46 4.20
CA GLY A 127 -9.76 -5.23 3.27
C GLY A 127 -11.27 -5.00 3.39
N GLY A 128 -11.71 -3.89 3.98
CA GLY A 128 -13.11 -3.51 4.00
C GLY A 128 -13.70 -3.49 2.59
N THR A 129 -14.97 -3.89 2.49
CA THR A 129 -15.73 -3.82 1.24
C THR A 129 -16.45 -2.49 1.17
N VAL A 130 -16.58 -1.94 -0.04
CA VAL A 130 -17.25 -0.66 -0.29
C VAL A 130 -18.57 -0.88 -1.03
N TYR A 131 -19.52 0.00 -0.78
CA TYR A 131 -20.88 -0.05 -1.31
C TYR A 131 -21.20 1.22 -2.13
N PRO A 132 -22.22 1.17 -3.01
CA PRO A 132 -22.67 2.38 -3.71
C PRO A 132 -23.18 3.40 -2.69
N GLY A 133 -22.79 4.66 -2.87
CA GLY A 133 -23.05 5.77 -1.94
C GLY A 133 -21.95 6.02 -0.92
N ASP A 134 -20.96 5.13 -0.77
CA ASP A 134 -19.84 5.36 0.15
C ASP A 134 -18.89 6.45 -0.37
N GLU A 135 -18.42 7.27 0.57
CA GLU A 135 -17.37 8.27 0.37
C GLU A 135 -16.06 7.80 1.00
N ILE A 136 -15.00 7.71 0.19
CA ILE A 136 -13.68 7.29 0.65
C ILE A 136 -12.72 8.48 0.55
N ASP A 137 -12.17 8.87 1.69
CA ASP A 137 -11.24 9.97 1.80
C ASP A 137 -9.84 9.50 2.15
N VAL A 138 -8.86 10.10 1.47
CA VAL A 138 -7.44 9.96 1.78
C VAL A 138 -6.90 11.33 2.19
N ILE A 139 -6.49 11.45 3.44
CA ILE A 139 -5.91 12.68 4.00
C ILE A 139 -4.50 12.85 3.45
N LYS A 140 -4.24 13.98 2.78
CA LYS A 140 -2.90 14.34 2.29
C LYS A 140 -2.12 15.10 3.34
N GLY A 141 -2.77 16.01 4.05
CA GLY A 141 -2.18 16.83 5.10
C GLY A 141 -3.03 18.06 5.40
N PRO A 142 -2.63 18.86 6.41
CA PRO A 142 -3.24 20.15 6.70
C PRO A 142 -2.96 21.16 5.58
N ASP A 143 -3.83 22.14 5.44
CA ASP A 143 -3.56 23.27 4.55
C ASP A 143 -2.48 24.18 5.13
N LEU A 144 -1.73 24.86 4.24
CA LEU A 144 -0.63 25.74 4.65
C LEU A 144 -1.14 27.08 5.19
N LYS A 145 -2.33 27.52 4.76
CA LYS A 145 -2.89 28.81 5.16
C LYS A 145 -3.68 28.69 6.45
N ASN A 146 -4.47 27.63 6.58
CA ASN A 146 -5.36 27.42 7.71
C ASN A 146 -5.22 25.99 8.25
N PRO A 147 -4.70 25.80 9.48
CA PRO A 147 -4.52 24.46 10.05
C PRO A 147 -5.85 23.77 10.39
N ASN A 148 -6.95 24.52 10.47
CA ASN A 148 -8.30 23.99 10.71
C ASN A 148 -8.86 23.23 9.50
N PHE A 149 -8.28 23.44 8.31
CA PHE A 149 -8.67 22.75 7.11
C PHE A 149 -7.60 21.73 6.71
N ILE A 150 -8.06 20.62 6.17
CA ILE A 150 -7.22 19.56 5.64
C ILE A 150 -7.51 19.36 4.16
N ILE A 151 -6.48 18.99 3.42
CA ILE A 151 -6.59 18.63 2.01
C ILE A 151 -6.78 17.12 1.93
N VAL A 152 -7.90 16.70 1.36
CA VAL A 152 -8.23 15.30 1.12
C VAL A 152 -8.38 14.98 -0.37
N ALA A 153 -8.16 13.73 -0.71
CA ALA A 153 -8.62 13.17 -1.97
C ALA A 153 -9.84 12.30 -1.69
N ARG A 154 -10.98 12.69 -2.26
CA ARG A 154 -12.29 12.03 -2.10
C ARG A 154 -12.62 11.19 -3.33
N VAL A 155 -13.17 10.01 -3.07
CA VAL A 155 -13.73 9.10 -4.07
C VAL A 155 -15.12 8.70 -3.62
N GLU A 156 -16.15 9.11 -4.35
CA GLU A 156 -17.54 8.73 -4.10
C GLU A 156 -17.94 7.62 -5.08
N ILE A 157 -18.57 6.58 -4.57
CA ILE A 157 -19.02 5.45 -5.39
C ILE A 157 -20.45 5.71 -5.82
N LEU A 158 -20.68 5.85 -7.13
CA LEU A 158 -22.02 6.13 -7.65
C LEU A 158 -22.76 4.84 -7.97
N SER A 159 -22.11 3.93 -8.70
CA SER A 159 -22.72 2.65 -9.07
C SER A 159 -21.69 1.56 -9.26
N ILE A 160 -22.14 0.32 -9.04
CA ILE A 160 -21.34 -0.89 -9.20
C ILE A 160 -22.08 -1.80 -10.18
N LYS A 161 -21.39 -2.24 -11.22
CA LYS A 161 -21.87 -3.20 -12.21
C LYS A 161 -20.93 -4.40 -12.21
N ALA A 162 -21.45 -5.58 -11.89
CA ALA A 162 -20.67 -6.82 -12.02
C ALA A 162 -20.52 -7.18 -13.50
N ALA A 163 -19.30 -7.48 -13.93
CA ALA A 163 -19.01 -8.15 -15.19
C ALA A 163 -18.44 -9.55 -14.90
N GLU A 164 -18.20 -10.35 -15.94
CA GLU A 164 -17.83 -11.77 -15.78
C GLU A 164 -16.49 -11.96 -15.04
N GLU A 165 -15.44 -11.21 -15.41
CA GLU A 165 -14.10 -11.34 -14.81
C GLU A 165 -13.71 -10.16 -13.90
N SER A 166 -14.42 -9.04 -14.01
CA SER A 166 -14.09 -7.80 -13.29
C SER A 166 -15.33 -7.05 -12.85
N ILE A 167 -15.16 -6.09 -11.96
CA ILE A 167 -16.25 -5.26 -11.45
C ILE A 167 -16.05 -3.85 -11.99
N ASN A 168 -17.04 -3.37 -12.74
CA ASN A 168 -17.06 -2.04 -13.32
C ASN A 168 -17.73 -1.09 -12.34
N ILE A 169 -17.03 -0.07 -11.90
CA ILE A 169 -17.49 0.88 -10.89
C ILE A 169 -17.51 2.28 -11.51
N LYS A 170 -18.64 2.98 -11.44
CA LYS A 170 -18.69 4.42 -11.72
C LYS A 170 -18.39 5.16 -10.43
N VAL A 171 -17.32 5.97 -10.42
CA VAL A 171 -16.95 6.79 -9.26
C VAL A 171 -16.79 8.25 -9.65
N ARG A 172 -17.13 9.13 -8.71
CA ARG A 172 -16.79 10.54 -8.76
C ARG A 172 -15.49 10.75 -7.98
N ARG A 173 -14.47 11.29 -8.63
CA ARG A 173 -13.15 11.50 -8.05
C ARG A 173 -12.82 12.98 -7.91
N CYS A 174 -12.39 13.36 -6.71
CA CYS A 174 -11.84 14.68 -6.38
C CYS A 174 -10.44 14.50 -5.79
N LYS A 175 -9.38 14.94 -6.49
CA LYS A 175 -7.99 14.74 -6.02
C LYS A 175 -7.57 15.74 -4.96
N SER A 176 -8.20 16.91 -4.90
CA SER A 176 -7.83 17.99 -3.98
C SER A 176 -9.11 18.67 -3.55
N LEU A 177 -9.61 18.28 -2.39
CA LEU A 177 -10.76 18.87 -1.74
C LEU A 177 -10.29 19.46 -0.41
N LEU A 178 -10.65 20.71 -0.16
CA LEU A 178 -10.41 21.37 1.12
C LEU A 178 -11.63 21.10 2.01
N ILE A 179 -11.43 20.43 3.13
CA ILE A 179 -12.48 20.14 4.11
C ILE A 179 -12.04 20.56 5.51
N GLU A 180 -12.98 20.72 6.42
CA GLU A 180 -12.68 20.93 7.84
C GLU A 180 -12.01 19.69 8.43
N ALA A 181 -11.14 19.91 9.41
CA ALA A 181 -10.43 18.82 10.08
C ALA A 181 -11.41 17.89 10.81
N TYR A 182 -11.21 16.58 10.64
CA TYR A 182 -12.01 15.56 11.32
C TYR A 182 -11.82 15.60 12.83
N GLU A 183 -12.93 15.54 13.56
CA GLU A 183 -12.91 15.22 14.98
C GLU A 183 -12.48 13.76 15.15
N ASN A 184 -11.57 13.50 16.09
CA ASN A 184 -11.12 12.14 16.39
C ASN A 184 -12.25 11.38 17.10
N GLN A 185 -13.17 10.81 16.34
CA GLN A 185 -14.12 9.83 16.84
C GLN A 185 -13.40 8.48 16.92
N ASP A 186 -12.59 8.31 17.96
CA ASP A 186 -12.04 7.02 18.34
C ASP A 186 -13.16 6.23 19.02
N THR A 187 -13.91 5.47 18.22
CA THR A 187 -14.95 4.55 18.72
C THR A 187 -14.31 3.21 19.08
#